data_AF-A0ABC8RYU8-F1
#
_entry.id   AF-A0ABC8RYU8-F1
#
_cell.length_a   1.000
_cell.length_b   1.000
_cell.length_c   1.000
_cell.angle_alpha   90.00
_cell.angle_beta   90.00
_cell.angle_gamma   90.00
#
_symmetry.space_group_name_H-M   'P 1'
#
loop_
_entity.id
_entity.type
_entity.pdbx_description
1 polymer ?
#
loop_
_entity_poly.entity_id
_entity_poly.type
_entity_poly.pdbx_seq_one_letter_code
_entity_poly.pdbx_strand_id
1 'polypeptide(L)'
;MESCCEMVPFPLLMTPIESNYRACTIPYRFPSDNPKKPTTTELSWIDLFLNSIPSFRKRAESDDTVSDAPIRADKFAQRYAEILEDFKKDPESHGGPPDCTLLCQLREQVLREVGFKDIFKKVKDEENTKAISLFEDVVHLNDAIEDDAKRVENLVRGIFAGNIFDLGSAQLAELFSKDGISFTASCQNLVSRPWVIDDLDTFILKWGRKSWKKAVIFVDNSGADIILGILPFTRELLRHGTQVVLAANDLPSINDVTYPELIEIISKLKDEHGHLVGVDTSNLLIANSGNDLPVIDLSRVSQELAYLASDADLVILEGMGRGIETNLYAQLKCDSLKIGMVKHPEVAQFLGGRLYDCFFTMMLSKPFDVLYLTVATPGSTSAPHDSNRSMNFPTQSNHPVNNPRPEDNEASERGREIWKGCTQPFHITGGGGV
;
A
#
# COMPACT_ATOMS: atom_id res chain seq x y z
N MET A 1 2.24 25.62 -9.74
CA MET A 1 0.84 26.10 -9.65
C MET A 1 0.24 25.33 -8.50
N GLU A 2 -0.02 26.02 -7.39
CA GLU A 2 -0.73 25.41 -6.26
C GLU A 2 -2.16 25.08 -6.72
N SER A 3 -2.62 23.86 -6.42
CA SER A 3 -4.00 23.46 -6.62
C SER A 3 -4.91 24.41 -5.86
N CYS A 4 -5.84 25.05 -6.57
CA CYS A 4 -6.59 26.22 -6.09
C CYS A 4 -7.79 25.85 -5.16
N CYS A 5 -7.88 24.60 -4.70
CA CYS A 5 -8.96 24.14 -3.83
C CYS A 5 -8.49 23.97 -2.39
N GLU A 6 -9.23 24.57 -1.46
CA GLU A 6 -9.06 24.36 -0.02
C GLU A 6 -9.25 22.86 0.30
N MET A 7 -8.21 22.24 0.86
CA MET A 7 -8.23 20.82 1.25
C MET A 7 -9.07 20.64 2.52
N VAL A 8 -9.83 19.55 2.57
CA VAL A 8 -10.73 19.21 3.69
C VAL A 8 -10.44 17.78 4.18
N PRO A 9 -10.82 17.43 5.41
CA PRO A 9 -10.69 16.05 5.85
C PRO A 9 -11.58 15.09 5.09
N PHE A 10 -11.07 13.89 4.83
CA PHE A 10 -11.85 12.81 4.23
C PHE A 10 -13.04 12.46 5.14
N PRO A 11 -14.29 12.47 4.64
CA PRO A 11 -15.50 12.49 5.46
C PRO A 11 -15.69 11.23 6.32
N LEU A 12 -15.06 10.13 5.91
CA LEU A 12 -15.18 8.83 6.58
C LEU A 12 -14.12 8.61 7.67
N LEU A 13 -13.21 9.57 7.92
CA LEU A 13 -12.31 9.49 9.08
C LEU A 13 -13.12 9.56 10.39
N MET A 14 -12.69 8.77 11.39
CA MET A 14 -13.25 8.85 12.73
C MET A 14 -12.98 10.20 13.38
N THR A 15 -14.02 10.82 13.96
CA THR A 15 -13.94 12.14 14.60
C THR A 15 -13.86 12.00 16.13
N PRO A 16 -13.16 12.92 16.84
CA PRO A 16 -12.37 14.03 16.30
C PRO A 16 -11.07 13.55 15.65
N ILE A 17 -10.68 14.14 14.51
CA ILE A 17 -9.58 13.65 13.67
C ILE A 17 -8.24 13.81 14.38
N GLU A 18 -8.07 14.92 15.08
CA GLU A 18 -6.84 15.33 15.77
C GLU A 18 -6.38 14.31 16.82
N SER A 19 -7.31 13.51 17.37
CA SER A 19 -7.00 12.49 18.36
C SER A 19 -7.04 11.06 17.82
N ASN A 20 -7.64 10.83 16.65
CA ASN A 20 -7.92 9.48 16.13
C ASN A 20 -7.19 9.14 14.84
N TYR A 21 -6.62 10.14 14.16
CA TYR A 21 -5.97 9.94 12.88
C TYR A 21 -4.54 10.46 12.89
N ARG A 22 -3.64 9.62 12.41
CA ARG A 22 -2.27 9.94 12.04
C ARG A 22 -2.01 9.28 10.70
N ALA A 23 -1.59 10.06 9.70
CA ALA A 23 -1.32 9.54 8.37
C ALA A 23 -0.17 8.52 8.40
N CYS A 24 1.03 8.95 8.83
CA CYS A 24 2.23 8.10 8.88
C CYS A 24 2.08 6.96 9.89
N THR A 25 2.19 5.73 9.38
CA THR A 25 2.06 4.48 10.15
C THR A 25 3.28 4.21 11.03
N ILE A 26 4.48 4.43 10.48
CA ILE A 26 5.74 4.05 11.12
C ILE A 26 6.27 5.27 11.87
N PRO A 27 6.30 5.26 13.22
CA PRO A 27 6.85 6.38 13.97
C PRO A 27 8.37 6.38 13.85
N TYR A 28 8.93 7.45 13.29
CA TYR A 28 10.39 7.60 13.24
C TYR A 28 10.96 8.08 14.58
N ARG A 29 10.12 8.75 15.37
CA ARG A 29 10.48 9.38 16.64
C ARG A 29 9.34 9.29 17.65
N PHE A 30 9.72 9.19 18.93
CA PHE A 30 8.85 9.35 20.09
C PHE A 30 9.17 10.65 20.86
N PRO A 31 8.22 11.22 21.61
CA PRO A 31 8.45 12.43 22.42
C PRO A 31 9.57 12.33 23.45
N SER A 32 9.95 11.11 23.84
CA SER A 32 11.04 10.84 24.78
C SER A 32 12.43 10.87 24.15
N ASP A 33 12.53 10.85 22.82
CA ASP A 33 13.82 10.84 22.11
C ASP A 33 14.50 12.21 22.19
N ASN A 34 15.83 12.22 22.08
CA ASN A 34 16.59 13.47 22.08
C ASN A 34 16.28 14.28 20.80
N PRO A 35 15.70 15.49 20.89
CA PRO A 35 15.29 16.25 19.71
C PRO A 35 16.48 16.73 18.86
N LYS A 36 17.69 16.80 19.44
CA LYS A 36 18.90 17.28 18.74
C LYS A 36 19.71 16.17 18.06
N LYS A 37 19.22 14.93 18.07
CA LYS A 37 19.92 13.78 17.47
C LYS A 37 18.94 12.94 16.67
N PRO A 38 19.31 12.52 15.45
CA PRO A 38 18.44 11.63 14.71
C PRO A 38 18.32 10.27 15.41
N THR A 39 17.14 9.67 15.35
CA THR A 39 16.90 8.31 15.82
C THR A 39 17.44 7.30 14.79
N THR A 40 17.57 6.03 15.20
CA THR A 40 17.95 4.96 14.25
C THR A 40 16.91 4.80 13.14
N THR A 41 15.63 4.98 13.44
CA THR A 41 14.56 4.90 12.44
C THR A 41 14.65 6.06 11.45
N GLU A 42 14.83 7.30 11.93
CA GLU A 42 15.02 8.46 11.05
C GLU A 42 16.21 8.23 10.11
N LEU A 43 17.35 7.76 10.63
CA LEU A 43 18.53 7.47 9.81
C LEU A 43 18.25 6.42 8.74
N SER A 44 17.59 5.31 9.08
CA SER A 44 17.27 4.24 8.12
C SER A 44 16.39 4.76 6.98
N TRP A 45 15.38 5.56 7.30
CA TRP A 45 14.49 6.12 6.29
C TRP A 45 15.18 7.21 5.46
N ILE A 46 15.98 8.10 6.07
CA ILE A 46 16.78 9.07 5.33
C ILE A 46 17.72 8.34 4.34
N ASP A 47 18.38 7.26 4.78
CA ASP A 47 19.26 6.47 3.92
C ASP A 47 18.49 5.79 2.77
N LEU A 48 17.27 5.30 3.01
CA LEU A 48 16.40 4.78 1.96
C LEU A 48 16.11 5.84 0.88
N PHE A 49 15.76 7.06 1.29
CA PHE A 49 15.50 8.15 0.33
C PHE A 49 16.77 8.61 -0.39
N LEU A 50 17.92 8.67 0.29
CA LEU A 50 19.23 8.93 -0.33
C LEU A 50 19.53 7.90 -1.42
N ASN A 51 19.27 6.62 -1.15
CA ASN A 51 19.49 5.52 -2.10
C ASN A 51 18.59 5.60 -3.33
N SER A 52 17.46 6.33 -3.28
CA SER A 52 16.60 6.54 -4.46
C SER A 52 17.15 7.60 -5.42
N ILE A 53 18.00 8.54 -4.95
CA ILE A 53 18.46 9.70 -5.74
C ILE A 53 19.03 9.30 -7.10
N PRO A 54 19.90 8.28 -7.23
CA PRO A 54 20.46 7.90 -8.53
C PRO A 54 19.39 7.50 -9.56
N SER A 55 18.33 6.79 -9.14
CA SER A 55 17.23 6.39 -10.01
C SER A 55 16.44 7.60 -10.51
N PHE A 56 16.07 8.50 -9.60
CA PHE A 56 15.35 9.74 -9.94
C PHE A 56 16.19 10.66 -10.83
N ARG A 57 17.49 10.82 -10.52
CA ARG A 57 18.44 11.58 -11.35
C ARG A 57 18.51 11.01 -12.77
N LYS A 58 18.67 9.68 -12.90
CA LYS A 58 18.73 9.00 -14.21
C LYS A 58 17.45 9.17 -15.02
N ARG A 59 16.30 9.16 -14.34
CA ARG A 59 15.02 9.41 -14.99
C ARG A 59 14.91 10.87 -15.44
N ALA A 60 15.25 11.80 -14.56
CA ALA A 60 15.22 13.24 -14.82
C ALA A 60 16.19 13.67 -15.93
N GLU A 61 17.41 13.13 -15.99
CA GLU A 61 18.38 13.48 -17.04
C GLU A 61 17.95 13.00 -18.44
N SER A 62 17.03 12.03 -18.50
CA SER A 62 16.46 11.49 -19.73
C SER A 62 15.14 12.13 -20.16
N ASP A 63 14.62 13.11 -19.40
CA ASP A 63 13.40 13.84 -19.73
C ASP A 63 13.67 14.84 -20.86
N ASP A 64 13.26 14.47 -22.08
CA ASP A 64 13.46 15.25 -23.30
C ASP A 64 12.52 16.46 -23.42
N THR A 65 11.55 16.60 -22.50
CA THR A 65 10.63 17.75 -22.45
C THR A 65 11.23 18.95 -21.72
N VAL A 66 12.35 18.76 -21.02
CA VAL A 66 13.01 19.78 -20.20
C VAL A 66 14.35 20.20 -20.81
N SER A 67 14.53 21.50 -21.03
CA SER A 67 15.83 22.03 -21.50
C SER A 67 16.91 21.87 -20.44
N ASP A 68 18.11 21.47 -20.89
CA ASP A 68 19.26 21.20 -20.01
C ASP A 68 18.96 20.16 -18.92
N ALA A 69 18.12 19.15 -19.23
CA ALA A 69 17.69 18.12 -18.30
C ALA A 69 18.84 17.47 -17.50
N PRO A 70 20.00 17.09 -18.09
CA PRO A 70 21.12 16.56 -17.31
C PRO A 70 21.64 17.50 -16.21
N ILE A 71 21.75 18.81 -16.52
CA ILE A 71 22.22 19.82 -15.56
C ILE A 71 21.18 20.01 -14.44
N ARG A 72 19.89 20.01 -14.78
CA ARG A 72 18.81 20.13 -13.79
C ARG A 72 18.70 18.88 -12.91
N ALA A 73 18.91 17.69 -13.48
CA ALA A 73 18.94 16.44 -12.75
C ALA A 73 20.10 16.39 -11.75
N ASP A 74 21.29 16.89 -12.12
CA ASP A 74 22.41 17.07 -11.19
C ASP A 74 22.06 18.02 -10.04
N LYS A 75 21.41 19.15 -10.35
CA LYS A 75 20.93 20.08 -9.31
C LYS A 75 19.91 19.45 -8.39
N PHE A 76 18.99 18.63 -8.91
CA PHE A 76 18.05 17.87 -8.07
C PHE A 76 18.82 16.94 -7.11
N ALA A 77 19.72 16.12 -7.66
CA ALA A 77 20.45 15.13 -6.87
C ALA A 77 21.28 15.80 -5.76
N GLN A 78 21.97 16.89 -6.10
CA GLN A 78 22.74 17.66 -5.12
C GLN A 78 21.84 18.26 -4.03
N ARG A 79 20.82 19.03 -4.41
CA ARG A 79 19.97 19.74 -3.43
C ARG A 79 19.22 18.78 -2.52
N TYR A 80 18.67 17.70 -3.06
CA TYR A 80 17.92 16.75 -2.25
C TYR A 80 18.85 15.94 -1.33
N ALA A 81 20.05 15.55 -1.79
CA ALA A 81 21.05 14.92 -0.93
C ALA A 81 21.50 15.83 0.21
N GLU A 82 21.71 17.12 -0.06
CA GLU A 82 22.06 18.12 0.98
C GLU A 82 20.98 18.22 2.06
N ILE A 83 19.69 18.30 1.67
CA ILE A 83 18.55 18.30 2.60
C ILE A 83 18.54 17.03 3.47
N LEU A 84 18.72 15.85 2.87
CA LEU A 84 18.74 14.58 3.59
C LEU A 84 19.92 14.47 4.55
N GLU A 85 21.10 14.93 4.17
CA GLU A 85 22.28 14.99 5.04
C GLU A 85 22.15 16.03 6.17
N ASP A 86 21.38 17.09 5.95
CA ASP A 86 21.07 18.06 7.00
C ASP A 86 20.16 17.47 8.09
N PHE A 87 19.15 16.66 7.72
CA PHE A 87 18.35 15.93 8.71
C PHE A 87 19.20 14.99 9.61
N LYS A 88 20.26 14.39 9.06
CA LYS A 88 21.20 13.58 9.86
C LYS A 88 21.99 14.40 10.88
N LYS A 89 22.15 15.71 10.65
CA LYS A 89 22.86 16.63 11.56
C LYS A 89 21.89 17.28 12.55
N ASP A 90 20.72 17.68 12.08
CA ASP A 90 19.69 18.39 12.83
C ASP A 90 18.29 17.94 12.37
N PRO A 91 17.59 17.08 13.15
CA PRO A 91 16.26 16.60 12.79
C PRO A 91 15.23 17.72 12.59
N GLU A 92 15.38 18.87 13.26
CA GLU A 92 14.45 20.01 13.17
C GLU A 92 14.69 20.89 11.92
N SER A 93 15.74 20.61 11.14
CA SER A 93 15.99 21.30 9.87
C SER A 93 14.88 21.05 8.85
N HIS A 94 14.75 21.93 7.85
CA HIS A 94 13.83 21.75 6.71
C HIS A 94 12.36 21.42 7.08
N GLY A 95 11.90 21.84 8.27
CA GLY A 95 10.55 21.60 8.75
C GLY A 95 10.32 20.25 9.45
N GLY A 96 11.39 19.56 9.85
CA GLY A 96 11.32 18.30 10.58
C GLY A 96 10.90 18.43 12.05
N PRO A 97 10.94 17.32 12.83
CA PRO A 97 11.52 16.01 12.51
C PRO A 97 10.91 15.30 11.29
N PRO A 98 11.69 14.55 10.50
CA PRO A 98 11.17 13.95 9.27
C PRO A 98 10.20 12.79 9.55
N ASP A 99 9.22 12.66 8.68
CA ASP A 99 8.40 11.47 8.47
C ASP A 99 8.35 11.12 6.98
N CYS A 100 7.67 10.03 6.61
CA CYS A 100 7.61 9.60 5.20
C CYS A 100 7.00 10.69 4.30
N THR A 101 5.95 11.37 4.78
CA THR A 101 5.27 12.43 4.04
C THR A 101 6.22 13.59 3.76
N LEU A 102 6.96 14.09 4.75
CA LEU A 102 7.90 15.19 4.57
C LEU A 102 9.05 14.80 3.62
N LEU A 103 9.59 13.60 3.75
CA LEU A 103 10.68 13.12 2.89
C LEU A 103 10.23 13.01 1.42
N CYS A 104 9.01 12.51 1.17
CA CYS A 104 8.40 12.51 -0.16
C CYS A 104 8.16 13.93 -0.67
N GLN A 105 7.57 14.81 0.14
CA GLN A 105 7.23 16.18 -0.23
C GLN A 105 8.47 16.97 -0.66
N LEU A 106 9.57 16.87 0.10
CA LEU A 106 10.82 17.56 -0.24
C LEU A 106 11.43 17.04 -1.55
N ARG A 107 11.32 15.74 -1.84
CA ARG A 107 11.77 15.18 -3.13
C ARG A 107 11.02 15.81 -4.30
N GLU A 108 9.69 15.79 -4.23
CA GLU A 108 8.82 16.32 -5.29
C GLU A 108 8.99 17.84 -5.44
N GLN A 109 9.13 18.56 -4.33
CA GLN A 109 9.40 19.99 -4.33
C GLN A 109 10.71 20.31 -5.06
N VAL A 110 11.81 19.63 -4.75
CA VAL A 110 13.11 19.90 -5.40
C VAL A 110 13.03 19.60 -6.90
N LEU A 111 12.42 18.48 -7.32
CA LEU A 111 12.22 18.17 -8.75
C LEU A 111 11.46 19.28 -9.47
N ARG A 112 10.34 19.74 -8.88
CA ARG A 112 9.49 20.78 -9.44
C ARG A 112 10.19 22.12 -9.52
N GLU A 113 10.93 22.50 -8.48
CA GLU A 113 11.69 23.76 -8.44
C GLU A 113 12.82 23.80 -9.47
N VAL A 114 13.50 22.68 -9.73
CA VAL A 114 14.52 22.63 -10.80
C VAL A 114 13.90 22.52 -12.20
N GLY A 115 12.57 22.45 -12.31
CA GLY A 115 11.81 22.61 -13.54
C GLY A 115 11.23 21.33 -14.14
N PHE A 116 11.35 20.19 -13.46
CA PHE A 116 10.68 18.97 -13.90
C PHE A 116 9.20 18.99 -13.53
N LYS A 117 8.36 18.40 -14.36
CA LYS A 117 6.92 18.24 -14.08
C LYS A 117 6.54 16.78 -13.85
N ASP A 118 7.01 15.91 -14.74
CA ASP A 118 6.73 14.48 -14.69
C ASP A 118 7.86 13.71 -15.38
N ILE A 119 8.92 13.41 -14.63
CA ILE A 119 10.07 12.68 -15.17
C ILE A 119 9.69 11.22 -15.56
N PHE A 120 8.56 10.71 -15.08
CA PHE A 120 8.08 9.36 -15.35
C PHE A 120 7.04 9.30 -16.49
N LYS A 121 6.66 10.43 -17.10
CA LYS A 121 5.59 10.49 -18.09
C LYS A 121 5.75 9.47 -19.23
N LYS A 122 6.93 9.47 -19.85
CA LYS A 122 7.22 8.57 -20.99
C LYS A 122 7.03 7.09 -20.62
N VAL A 123 7.57 6.66 -19.48
CA VAL A 123 7.45 5.26 -19.05
C VAL A 123 6.01 4.94 -18.63
N LYS A 124 5.28 5.87 -17.99
CA LYS A 124 3.85 5.69 -17.72
C LYS A 124 3.06 5.47 -19.02
N ASP A 125 3.30 6.27 -20.06
CA ASP A 125 2.59 6.15 -21.33
C ASP A 125 2.92 4.84 -22.06
N GLU A 126 4.17 4.40 -22.04
CA GLU A 126 4.61 3.11 -22.59
C GLU A 126 3.92 1.94 -21.88
N GLU A 127 3.92 1.94 -20.54
CA GLU A 127 3.30 0.87 -19.74
C GLU A 127 1.76 0.89 -19.84
N ASN A 128 1.14 2.08 -19.88
CA ASN A 128 -0.30 2.22 -20.12
C ASN A 128 -0.69 1.63 -21.48
N THR A 129 0.10 1.90 -22.52
CA THR A 129 -0.16 1.37 -23.88
C THR A 129 -0.07 -0.15 -23.90
N LYS A 130 0.95 -0.73 -23.27
CA LYS A 130 1.09 -2.20 -23.15
C LYS A 130 -0.08 -2.79 -22.36
N ALA A 131 -0.41 -2.22 -21.22
CA ALA A 131 -1.47 -2.73 -20.35
C ALA A 131 -2.86 -2.64 -21.01
N ILE A 132 -3.17 -1.54 -21.71
CA ILE A 132 -4.42 -1.40 -22.48
C ILE A 132 -4.56 -2.54 -23.50
N SER A 133 -3.48 -2.93 -24.18
CA SER A 133 -3.52 -4.01 -25.17
C SER A 133 -3.85 -5.40 -24.58
N LEU A 134 -3.69 -5.58 -23.28
CA LEU A 134 -3.94 -6.84 -22.56
C LEU A 134 -5.24 -6.82 -21.75
N PHE A 135 -5.90 -5.67 -21.64
CA PHE A 135 -7.02 -5.46 -20.72
C PHE A 135 -8.17 -6.43 -20.97
N GLU A 136 -8.61 -6.56 -22.22
CA GLU A 136 -9.74 -7.40 -22.58
C GLU A 136 -9.48 -8.88 -22.28
N ASP A 137 -8.31 -9.41 -22.64
CA ASP A 137 -7.93 -10.80 -22.36
C ASP A 137 -7.88 -11.09 -20.85
N VAL A 138 -7.31 -10.17 -20.05
CA VAL A 138 -7.28 -10.30 -18.59
C VAL A 138 -8.69 -10.31 -18.01
N VAL A 139 -9.60 -9.48 -18.52
CA VAL A 139 -11.00 -9.48 -18.09
C VAL A 139 -11.68 -10.80 -18.44
N HIS A 140 -11.53 -11.30 -19.67
CA HIS A 140 -12.12 -12.58 -20.10
C HIS A 140 -11.61 -13.76 -19.27
N LEU A 141 -10.33 -13.77 -18.90
CA LEU A 141 -9.76 -14.79 -18.00
C LEU A 141 -10.41 -14.78 -16.61
N ASN A 142 -10.73 -13.60 -16.07
CA ASN A 142 -11.46 -13.49 -14.81
C ASN A 142 -12.92 -13.93 -14.97
N ASP A 143 -13.58 -13.53 -16.05
CA ASP A 143 -14.98 -13.88 -16.32
C ASP A 143 -15.18 -15.39 -16.53
N ALA A 144 -14.16 -16.10 -17.03
CA ALA A 144 -14.19 -17.55 -17.19
C ALA A 144 -14.15 -18.34 -15.87
N ILE A 145 -13.82 -17.71 -14.74
CA ILE A 145 -13.85 -18.36 -13.42
C ILE A 145 -15.29 -18.38 -12.93
N GLU A 146 -15.97 -19.52 -12.95
CA GLU A 146 -17.40 -19.61 -12.56
C GLU A 146 -17.65 -19.38 -11.07
N ASP A 147 -16.74 -19.84 -10.21
CA ASP A 147 -16.86 -19.70 -8.75
C ASP A 147 -16.51 -18.27 -8.31
N ASP A 148 -17.48 -17.55 -7.74
CA ASP A 148 -17.34 -16.14 -7.37
C ASP A 148 -16.20 -15.92 -6.36
N ALA A 149 -16.01 -16.82 -5.39
CA ALA A 149 -14.95 -16.70 -4.39
C ALA A 149 -13.56 -16.80 -5.03
N LYS A 150 -13.37 -17.77 -5.93
CA LYS A 150 -12.13 -17.91 -6.71
C LYS A 150 -11.92 -16.75 -7.67
N ARG A 151 -12.99 -16.19 -8.25
CA ARG A 151 -12.89 -15.02 -9.13
C ARG A 151 -12.39 -13.81 -8.35
N VAL A 152 -12.94 -13.56 -7.16
CA VAL A 152 -12.48 -12.49 -6.26
C VAL A 152 -11.04 -12.71 -5.82
N GLU A 153 -10.65 -13.92 -5.45
CA GLU A 153 -9.24 -14.23 -5.14
C GLU A 153 -8.33 -13.93 -6.34
N ASN A 154 -8.72 -14.30 -7.55
CA ASN A 154 -7.92 -14.05 -8.75
C ASN A 154 -7.80 -12.56 -9.06
N LEU A 155 -8.86 -11.78 -8.88
CA LEU A 155 -8.83 -10.32 -9.01
C LEU A 155 -7.90 -9.66 -7.98
N VAL A 156 -7.95 -10.12 -6.72
CA VAL A 156 -7.05 -9.65 -5.66
C VAL A 156 -5.58 -9.97 -5.99
N ARG A 157 -5.30 -11.17 -6.50
CA ARG A 157 -3.98 -11.53 -7.03
C ARG A 157 -3.56 -10.64 -8.20
N GLY A 158 -4.50 -10.27 -9.06
CA GLY A 158 -4.28 -9.30 -10.14
C GLY A 158 -3.83 -7.93 -9.63
N ILE A 159 -4.44 -7.43 -8.55
CA ILE A 159 -4.01 -6.17 -7.91
C ILE A 159 -2.56 -6.29 -7.41
N PHE A 160 -2.20 -7.37 -6.69
CA PHE A 160 -0.82 -7.55 -6.25
C PHE A 160 0.16 -7.61 -7.43
N ALA A 161 -0.16 -8.40 -8.46
CA ALA A 161 0.70 -8.56 -9.62
C ALA A 161 0.92 -7.25 -10.39
N GLY A 162 -0.13 -6.42 -10.49
CA GLY A 162 -0.05 -5.09 -11.08
C GLY A 162 0.83 -4.16 -10.24
N ASN A 163 0.64 -4.17 -8.91
CA ASN A 163 1.41 -3.34 -7.98
C ASN A 163 2.89 -3.75 -7.86
N ILE A 164 3.34 -4.91 -8.39
CA ILE A 164 4.78 -5.24 -8.45
C ILE A 164 5.55 -4.19 -9.27
N PHE A 165 4.93 -3.61 -10.30
CA PHE A 165 5.60 -2.60 -11.13
C PHE A 165 5.60 -1.23 -10.43
N ASP A 166 6.66 -0.98 -9.66
CA ASP A 166 6.88 0.27 -8.92
C ASP A 166 8.25 0.83 -9.26
N LEU A 167 8.27 2.02 -9.87
CA LEU A 167 9.50 2.69 -10.29
C LEU A 167 10.10 3.58 -9.18
N GLY A 168 9.42 3.68 -8.03
CA GLY A 168 9.92 4.30 -6.80
C GLY A 168 10.86 3.40 -6.00
N SER A 169 10.80 2.08 -6.20
CA SER A 169 11.76 1.12 -5.62
C SER A 169 12.93 0.84 -6.56
N ALA A 170 14.14 1.26 -6.18
CA ALA A 170 15.36 1.09 -6.98
C ALA A 170 15.63 -0.38 -7.36
N GLN A 171 15.28 -1.32 -6.49
CA GLN A 171 15.53 -2.76 -6.70
C GLN A 171 14.57 -3.37 -7.75
N LEU A 172 13.32 -2.93 -7.79
CA LEU A 172 12.33 -3.43 -8.77
C LEU A 172 12.62 -2.90 -10.17
N ALA A 173 13.03 -1.63 -10.29
CA ALA A 173 13.41 -1.03 -11.57
C ALA A 173 14.55 -1.81 -12.29
N GLU A 174 15.49 -2.39 -11.54
CA GLU A 174 16.57 -3.21 -12.10
C GLU A 174 16.10 -4.62 -12.53
N LEU A 175 15.24 -5.26 -11.75
CA LEU A 175 14.73 -6.61 -12.03
C LEU A 175 13.89 -6.67 -13.31
N PHE A 176 13.04 -5.67 -13.55
CA PHE A 176 12.18 -5.64 -14.74
C PHE A 176 12.91 -5.30 -16.05
N SER A 177 14.08 -4.65 -15.96
CA SER A 177 14.86 -4.28 -17.14
C SER A 177 15.47 -5.49 -17.87
N LYS A 178 15.49 -6.67 -17.24
CA LYS A 178 16.21 -7.86 -17.75
C LYS A 178 15.31 -8.95 -18.35
N ASP A 179 14.09 -9.18 -17.85
CA ASP A 179 13.39 -10.45 -18.11
C ASP A 179 11.96 -10.39 -18.68
N GLY A 180 11.38 -9.22 -18.99
CA GLY A 180 10.14 -9.12 -19.78
C GLY A 180 8.99 -10.05 -19.30
N ILE A 181 8.75 -10.11 -17.98
CA ILE A 181 7.76 -11.00 -17.36
C ILE A 181 6.34 -10.56 -17.76
N SER A 182 5.49 -11.50 -18.18
CA SER A 182 4.08 -11.22 -18.49
C SER A 182 3.24 -11.04 -17.23
N PHE A 183 2.21 -10.19 -17.27
CA PHE A 183 1.30 -9.95 -16.14
C PHE A 183 0.71 -11.26 -15.56
N THR A 184 0.29 -12.18 -16.42
CA THR A 184 -0.23 -13.49 -16.00
C THR A 184 0.82 -14.34 -15.27
N ALA A 185 2.09 -14.29 -15.70
CA ALA A 185 3.16 -14.98 -14.99
C ALA A 185 3.43 -14.34 -13.61
N SER A 186 3.35 -13.00 -13.52
CA SER A 186 3.45 -12.29 -12.24
C SER A 186 2.35 -12.72 -11.26
N CYS A 187 1.09 -12.86 -11.70
CA CYS A 187 0.00 -13.37 -10.86
C CYS A 187 0.28 -14.76 -10.28
N GLN A 188 0.97 -15.62 -11.04
CA GLN A 188 1.27 -17.00 -10.63
C GLN A 188 2.49 -17.09 -9.70
N ASN A 189 3.41 -16.13 -9.78
CA ASN A 189 4.66 -16.12 -9.03
C ASN A 189 4.59 -15.28 -7.73
N LEU A 190 3.40 -14.81 -7.34
CA LEU A 190 3.20 -14.15 -6.05
C LEU A 190 3.60 -15.07 -4.89
N VAL A 191 4.04 -14.46 -3.78
CA VAL A 191 4.32 -15.20 -2.55
C VAL A 191 3.09 -16.00 -2.11
N SER A 192 3.33 -17.24 -1.69
CA SER A 192 2.27 -18.11 -1.19
C SER A 192 1.71 -17.58 0.13
N ARG A 193 0.38 -17.71 0.31
CA ARG A 193 -0.29 -17.46 1.59
C ARG A 193 0.23 -18.39 2.70
N PRO A 194 0.18 -18.00 3.99
CA PRO A 194 -0.32 -16.72 4.47
C PRO A 194 0.64 -15.57 4.13
N TRP A 195 0.05 -14.45 3.74
CA TRP A 195 0.76 -13.19 3.56
C TRP A 195 1.10 -12.54 4.91
N VAL A 196 1.93 -11.49 4.92
CA VAL A 196 2.30 -10.81 6.19
C VAL A 196 1.08 -10.28 6.95
N ILE A 197 0.06 -9.81 6.22
CA ILE A 197 -1.28 -9.57 6.74
C ILE A 197 -2.26 -10.15 5.70
N ASP A 198 -3.14 -11.05 6.13
CA ASP A 198 -3.95 -11.89 5.23
C ASP A 198 -5.40 -12.01 5.72
N ASP A 199 -6.21 -10.98 5.43
CA ASP A 199 -7.65 -10.96 5.70
C ASP A 199 -8.50 -11.36 4.47
N LEU A 200 -7.90 -12.00 3.46
CA LEU A 200 -8.59 -12.30 2.20
C LEU A 200 -9.80 -13.21 2.40
N ASP A 201 -9.69 -14.24 3.24
CA ASP A 201 -10.82 -15.15 3.49
C ASP A 201 -12.00 -14.43 4.17
N THR A 202 -11.69 -13.47 5.06
CA THR A 202 -12.70 -12.60 5.68
C THR A 202 -13.39 -11.72 4.65
N PHE A 203 -12.62 -11.16 3.71
CA PHE A 203 -13.15 -10.34 2.63
C PHE A 203 -14.03 -11.15 1.67
N ILE A 204 -13.60 -12.34 1.24
CA ILE A 204 -14.39 -13.25 0.38
C ILE A 204 -15.70 -13.64 1.07
N LEU A 205 -15.65 -13.97 2.36
CA LEU A 205 -16.87 -14.29 3.13
C LEU A 205 -17.84 -13.11 3.18
N LYS A 206 -17.32 -11.87 3.29
CA LYS A 206 -18.12 -10.65 3.27
C LYS A 206 -18.65 -10.33 1.88
N TRP A 207 -17.84 -10.50 0.84
CA TRP A 207 -18.25 -10.31 -0.55
C TRP A 207 -19.51 -11.11 -0.88
N GLY A 208 -19.58 -12.38 -0.46
CA GLY A 208 -20.77 -13.21 -0.68
C GLY A 208 -22.00 -12.86 0.18
N ARG A 209 -21.90 -11.92 1.13
CA ARG A 209 -22.98 -11.61 2.10
C ARG A 209 -23.39 -10.14 2.15
N LYS A 210 -22.46 -9.23 1.89
CA LYS A 210 -22.64 -7.79 1.97
C LYS A 210 -22.64 -7.22 0.55
N SER A 211 -23.68 -6.49 0.20
CA SER A 211 -23.72 -5.68 -1.00
C SER A 211 -23.28 -4.27 -0.62
N TRP A 212 -22.00 -3.95 -0.83
CA TRP A 212 -21.53 -2.57 -0.78
C TRP A 212 -22.26 -1.75 -1.85
N LYS A 213 -22.71 -0.56 -1.48
CA LYS A 213 -23.42 0.34 -2.39
C LYS A 213 -22.48 1.32 -3.05
N LYS A 214 -21.41 1.69 -2.35
CA LYS A 214 -20.46 2.67 -2.86
C LYS A 214 -19.05 2.45 -2.33
N ALA A 215 -18.12 2.21 -3.25
CA ALA A 215 -16.71 2.05 -2.96
C ALA A 215 -15.91 3.28 -3.41
N VAL A 216 -14.96 3.71 -2.58
CA VAL A 216 -13.90 4.64 -2.99
C VAL A 216 -12.57 3.89 -3.02
N ILE A 217 -11.86 3.96 -4.13
CA ILE A 217 -10.56 3.31 -4.31
C ILE A 217 -9.52 4.40 -4.56
N PHE A 218 -8.58 4.55 -3.63
CA PHE A 218 -7.39 5.37 -3.82
C PHE A 218 -6.37 4.55 -4.58
N VAL A 219 -6.13 4.92 -5.84
CA VAL A 219 -5.29 4.17 -6.78
C VAL A 219 -3.82 4.58 -6.68
N ASP A 220 -2.93 3.67 -7.06
CA ASP A 220 -1.48 3.82 -6.99
C ASP A 220 -0.87 4.05 -8.38
N ASN A 221 -0.29 3.01 -9.00
CA ASN A 221 0.57 3.17 -10.18
C ASN A 221 -0.19 3.20 -11.51
N SER A 222 0.43 3.83 -12.51
CA SER A 222 0.07 3.65 -13.92
C SER A 222 0.43 2.26 -14.45
N GLY A 223 -0.01 1.94 -15.68
CA GLY A 223 0.33 0.71 -16.37
C GLY A 223 -0.49 -0.48 -15.88
N ALA A 224 0.17 -1.63 -15.71
CA ALA A 224 -0.48 -2.88 -15.34
C ALA A 224 -1.22 -2.81 -13.99
N ASP A 225 -0.79 -1.94 -13.08
CA ASP A 225 -1.42 -1.76 -11.77
C ASP A 225 -2.86 -1.28 -11.90
N ILE A 226 -3.06 -0.02 -12.34
CA ILE A 226 -4.38 0.52 -12.58
C ILE A 226 -5.14 -0.28 -13.66
N ILE A 227 -4.53 -0.57 -14.81
CA ILE A 227 -5.27 -1.13 -15.96
C ILE A 227 -5.58 -2.62 -15.81
N LEU A 228 -4.66 -3.45 -15.31
CA LEU A 228 -4.85 -4.91 -15.25
C LEU A 228 -5.15 -5.44 -13.84
N GLY A 229 -4.87 -4.67 -12.80
CA GLY A 229 -5.22 -4.98 -11.42
C GLY A 229 -6.53 -4.32 -10.98
N ILE A 230 -6.51 -2.99 -10.87
CA ILE A 230 -7.61 -2.23 -10.26
C ILE A 230 -8.84 -2.15 -11.16
N LEU A 231 -8.70 -1.92 -12.47
CA LEU A 231 -9.86 -1.79 -13.35
C LEU A 231 -10.67 -3.09 -13.52
N PRO A 232 -10.07 -4.30 -13.64
CA PRO A 232 -10.85 -5.53 -13.62
C PRO A 232 -11.58 -5.75 -12.29
N PHE A 233 -10.96 -5.41 -11.16
CA PHE A 233 -11.61 -5.48 -9.86
C PHE A 233 -12.76 -4.46 -9.72
N THR A 234 -12.55 -3.24 -10.23
CA THR A 234 -13.57 -2.18 -10.31
C THR A 234 -14.74 -2.61 -11.19
N ARG A 235 -14.44 -3.23 -12.34
CA ARG A 235 -15.46 -3.80 -13.23
C ARG A 235 -16.30 -4.85 -12.52
N GLU A 236 -15.68 -5.70 -11.69
CA GLU A 236 -16.42 -6.68 -10.88
C GLU A 236 -17.36 -5.98 -9.88
N LEU A 237 -16.90 -4.95 -9.17
CA LEU A 237 -17.75 -4.17 -8.27
C LEU A 237 -18.95 -3.54 -8.99
N LEU A 238 -18.73 -2.97 -10.18
CA LEU A 238 -19.79 -2.40 -11.04
C LEU A 238 -20.77 -3.48 -11.50
N ARG A 239 -20.27 -4.67 -11.88
CA ARG A 239 -21.10 -5.82 -12.28
C ARG A 239 -22.03 -6.28 -11.15
N HIS A 240 -21.61 -6.11 -9.89
CA HIS A 240 -22.41 -6.39 -8.69
C HIS A 240 -23.27 -5.19 -8.24
N GLY A 241 -23.34 -4.12 -9.05
CA GLY A 241 -24.19 -2.95 -8.82
C GLY A 241 -23.63 -1.91 -7.83
N THR A 242 -22.34 -1.98 -7.51
CA THR A 242 -21.66 -1.01 -6.63
C THR A 242 -21.34 0.26 -7.43
N GLN A 243 -21.59 1.45 -6.87
CA GLN A 243 -21.02 2.69 -7.40
C GLN A 243 -19.55 2.77 -7.00
N VAL A 244 -18.65 3.06 -7.94
CA VAL A 244 -17.21 3.11 -7.67
C VAL A 244 -16.66 4.49 -7.98
N VAL A 245 -15.90 5.05 -7.03
CA VAL A 245 -15.12 6.27 -7.19
C VAL A 245 -13.64 5.91 -7.20
N LEU A 246 -12.94 6.16 -8.30
CA LEU A 246 -11.48 6.03 -8.37
C LEU A 246 -10.84 7.38 -8.06
N ALA A 247 -10.12 7.47 -6.95
CA ALA A 247 -9.44 8.68 -6.48
C ALA A 247 -7.96 8.63 -6.85
N ALA A 248 -7.55 9.51 -7.77
CA ALA A 248 -6.18 9.58 -8.30
C ALA A 248 -5.48 10.89 -7.91
N ASN A 249 -4.15 10.96 -8.05
CA ASN A 249 -3.39 12.16 -7.71
C ASN A 249 -3.74 13.36 -8.61
N ASP A 250 -3.67 14.57 -8.07
CA ASP A 250 -3.77 15.82 -8.83
C ASP A 250 -2.51 16.02 -9.69
N LEU A 251 -1.34 15.85 -9.06
CA LEU A 251 -0.05 16.05 -9.69
C LEU A 251 0.77 14.76 -9.77
N PRO A 252 1.65 14.65 -10.77
CA PRO A 252 2.59 13.54 -10.86
C PRO A 252 3.46 13.41 -9.60
N SER A 253 3.62 12.16 -9.18
CA SER A 253 4.55 11.72 -8.15
C SER A 253 4.97 10.31 -8.51
N ILE A 254 6.26 10.09 -8.76
CA ILE A 254 6.78 8.82 -9.27
C ILE A 254 5.97 8.35 -10.51
N ASN A 255 5.57 7.08 -10.57
CA ASN A 255 4.78 6.51 -11.65
C ASN A 255 3.29 6.37 -11.30
N ASP A 256 2.83 7.08 -10.27
CA ASP A 256 1.43 7.12 -9.87
C ASP A 256 0.56 7.65 -11.02
N VAL A 257 -0.64 7.08 -11.16
CA VAL A 257 -1.63 7.58 -12.11
C VAL A 257 -2.25 8.88 -11.60
N THR A 258 -2.28 9.90 -12.45
CA THR A 258 -2.96 11.17 -12.12
C THR A 258 -4.41 11.16 -12.57
N TYR A 259 -5.23 12.05 -12.01
CA TYR A 259 -6.63 12.25 -12.37
C TYR A 259 -6.83 12.48 -13.87
N PRO A 260 -6.09 13.39 -14.55
CA PRO A 260 -6.21 13.57 -15.99
C PRO A 260 -5.84 12.31 -16.78
N GLU A 261 -4.77 11.61 -16.38
CA GLU A 261 -4.32 10.38 -17.05
C GLU A 261 -5.34 9.25 -16.90
N LEU A 262 -5.97 9.12 -15.73
CA LEU A 262 -6.98 8.11 -15.49
C LEU A 262 -8.23 8.35 -16.34
N ILE A 263 -8.64 9.61 -16.54
CA ILE A 263 -9.72 9.94 -17.50
C ILE A 263 -9.36 9.45 -18.90
N GLU A 264 -8.14 9.72 -19.37
CA GLU A 264 -7.69 9.30 -20.69
C GLU A 264 -7.64 7.77 -20.84
N ILE A 265 -7.13 7.06 -19.83
CA ILE A 265 -7.07 5.59 -19.80
C ILE A 265 -8.49 5.01 -19.90
N ILE A 266 -9.40 5.48 -19.04
CA ILE A 266 -10.79 5.02 -19.03
C ILE A 266 -11.47 5.32 -20.38
N SER A 267 -11.23 6.50 -20.96
CA SER A 267 -11.79 6.84 -22.27
C SER A 267 -11.30 5.93 -23.40
N LYS A 268 -10.08 5.39 -23.30
CA LYS A 268 -9.52 4.45 -24.30
C LYS A 268 -10.06 3.03 -24.13
N LEU A 269 -10.44 2.64 -22.92
CA LEU A 269 -10.93 1.29 -22.60
C LEU A 269 -12.44 1.13 -22.76
N LYS A 270 -13.21 2.22 -22.68
CA LYS A 270 -14.66 2.18 -22.89
C LYS A 270 -15.00 1.89 -24.35
N ASP A 271 -15.99 1.05 -24.58
CA ASP A 271 -16.59 0.85 -25.90
C ASP A 271 -17.54 2.01 -26.28
N GLU A 272 -18.14 1.91 -27.48
CA GLU A 272 -19.08 2.92 -28.00
C GLU A 272 -20.36 3.10 -27.17
N HIS A 273 -20.68 2.14 -26.30
CA HIS A 273 -21.80 2.20 -25.37
C HIS A 273 -21.39 2.70 -23.99
N GLY A 274 -20.10 3.02 -23.79
CA GLY A 274 -19.56 3.44 -22.51
C GLY A 274 -19.38 2.28 -21.53
N HIS A 275 -19.24 1.05 -22.01
CA HIS A 275 -19.01 -0.12 -21.16
C HIS A 275 -17.52 -0.50 -21.09
N LEU A 276 -17.11 -1.14 -20.00
CA LEU A 276 -15.84 -1.84 -19.89
C LEU A 276 -16.08 -3.34 -20.09
N VAL A 277 -15.79 -3.84 -21.29
CA VAL A 277 -15.98 -5.25 -21.67
C VAL A 277 -17.39 -5.73 -21.27
N GLY A 278 -18.43 -5.06 -21.78
CA GLY A 278 -19.83 -5.41 -21.54
C GLY A 278 -20.42 -5.01 -20.18
N VAL A 279 -19.66 -4.36 -19.29
CA VAL A 279 -20.18 -3.83 -18.01
C VAL A 279 -20.37 -2.32 -18.08
N ASP A 280 -21.58 -1.85 -17.78
CA ASP A 280 -21.91 -0.43 -17.78
C ASP A 280 -21.10 0.38 -16.74
N THR A 281 -20.64 1.56 -17.16
CA THR A 281 -19.79 2.43 -16.34
C THR A 281 -20.50 3.70 -15.89
N SER A 282 -21.83 3.79 -16.01
CA SER A 282 -22.59 4.94 -15.49
C SER A 282 -22.38 5.16 -13.98
N ASN A 283 -22.07 4.08 -13.26
CA ASN A 283 -21.77 4.07 -11.84
C ASN A 283 -20.26 4.17 -11.53
N LEU A 284 -19.41 4.44 -12.52
CA LEU A 284 -17.98 4.69 -12.34
C LEU A 284 -17.69 6.20 -12.38
N LEU A 285 -17.14 6.72 -11.28
CA LEU A 285 -16.71 8.10 -11.15
C LEU A 285 -15.19 8.13 -10.98
N ILE A 286 -14.56 9.18 -11.52
CA ILE A 286 -13.13 9.45 -11.36
C ILE A 286 -13.05 10.76 -10.57
N ALA A 287 -12.25 10.78 -9.52
CA ALA A 287 -12.13 11.93 -8.63
C ALA A 287 -10.68 12.38 -8.53
N ASN A 288 -10.48 13.70 -8.57
CA ASN A 288 -9.20 14.28 -8.21
C ASN A 288 -9.06 14.25 -6.69
N SER A 289 -8.07 13.53 -6.15
CA SER A 289 -7.84 13.46 -4.70
C SER A 289 -7.27 14.75 -4.10
N GLY A 290 -6.69 15.64 -4.92
CA GLY A 290 -5.89 16.78 -4.47
C GLY A 290 -4.48 16.41 -4.01
N ASN A 291 -4.12 15.12 -4.03
CA ASN A 291 -2.83 14.63 -3.56
C ASN A 291 -1.75 14.75 -4.65
N ASP A 292 -0.51 14.98 -4.24
CA ASP A 292 0.63 15.17 -5.13
C ASP A 292 1.87 14.38 -4.70
N LEU A 293 1.67 13.33 -3.89
CA LEU A 293 2.70 12.49 -3.27
C LEU A 293 2.40 10.99 -3.53
N PRO A 294 3.35 10.07 -3.29
CA PRO A 294 3.10 8.63 -3.40
C PRO A 294 2.51 8.03 -2.11
N VAL A 295 2.37 8.86 -1.08
CA VAL A 295 1.64 8.61 0.15
C VAL A 295 0.43 9.55 0.20
N ILE A 296 -0.51 9.34 1.14
CA ILE A 296 -1.66 10.24 1.27
C ILE A 296 -2.05 10.51 2.72
N ASP A 297 -2.22 11.79 3.04
CA ASP A 297 -2.80 12.27 4.29
C ASP A 297 -4.31 12.50 4.11
N LEU A 298 -5.13 11.58 4.62
CA LEU A 298 -6.59 11.64 4.51
C LEU A 298 -7.20 12.80 5.33
N SER A 299 -6.44 13.49 6.18
CA SER A 299 -6.93 14.72 6.81
C SER A 299 -6.96 15.90 5.82
N ARG A 300 -6.38 15.73 4.63
CA ARG A 300 -6.26 16.74 3.58
C ARG A 300 -6.52 16.11 2.21
N VAL A 301 -7.78 16.11 1.78
CA VAL A 301 -8.20 15.72 0.44
C VAL A 301 -8.95 16.85 -0.26
N SER A 302 -9.13 16.77 -1.56
CA SER A 302 -9.94 17.74 -2.30
C SER A 302 -11.40 17.74 -1.84
N GLN A 303 -12.08 18.88 -1.98
CA GLN A 303 -13.52 18.98 -1.72
C GLN A 303 -14.34 18.08 -2.66
N GLU A 304 -13.87 17.91 -3.90
CA GLU A 304 -14.48 17.01 -4.88
C GLU A 304 -14.52 15.58 -4.37
N LEU A 305 -13.37 15.05 -3.93
CA LEU A 305 -13.29 13.71 -3.37
C LEU A 305 -14.12 13.59 -2.08
N ALA A 306 -14.05 14.59 -1.20
CA ALA A 306 -14.83 14.58 0.03
C ALA A 306 -16.35 14.55 -0.25
N TYR A 307 -16.82 15.31 -1.24
CA TYR A 307 -18.22 15.27 -1.66
C TYR A 307 -18.59 13.88 -2.18
N LEU A 308 -17.79 13.36 -3.13
CA LEU A 308 -18.04 12.07 -3.76
C LEU A 308 -17.94 10.88 -2.80
N ALA A 309 -17.18 10.98 -1.71
CA ALA A 309 -16.98 9.89 -0.76
C ALA A 309 -17.93 9.90 0.45
N SER A 310 -18.76 10.95 0.60
CA SER A 310 -19.53 11.20 1.82
C SER A 310 -20.47 10.07 2.25
N ASP A 311 -20.99 9.30 1.31
CA ASP A 311 -21.91 8.18 1.47
C ASP A 311 -21.28 6.82 1.15
N ALA A 312 -19.96 6.73 1.03
CA ALA A 312 -19.31 5.47 0.72
C ALA A 312 -19.33 4.49 1.91
N ASP A 313 -19.55 3.21 1.61
CA ASP A 313 -19.62 2.12 2.59
C ASP A 313 -18.46 1.12 2.48
N LEU A 314 -17.55 1.34 1.53
CA LEU A 314 -16.25 0.70 1.39
C LEU A 314 -15.18 1.71 0.96
N VAL A 315 -14.02 1.69 1.62
CA VAL A 315 -12.83 2.47 1.20
C VAL A 315 -11.66 1.53 0.99
N ILE A 316 -11.00 1.62 -0.16
CA ILE A 316 -9.85 0.81 -0.52
C ILE A 316 -8.65 1.74 -0.70
N LEU A 317 -7.58 1.49 0.04
CA LEU A 317 -6.30 2.18 -0.13
C LEU A 317 -5.31 1.19 -0.73
N GLU A 318 -4.90 1.47 -1.96
CA GLU A 318 -4.02 0.62 -2.74
C GLU A 318 -2.57 1.11 -2.67
N GLY A 319 -1.63 0.17 -2.66
CA GLY A 319 -0.20 0.44 -2.70
C GLY A 319 0.46 0.57 -1.32
N MET A 320 1.79 0.42 -1.32
CA MET A 320 2.61 0.52 -0.10
C MET A 320 2.53 1.92 0.52
N GLY A 321 2.65 2.97 -0.30
CA GLY A 321 2.69 4.33 0.19
C GLY A 321 1.37 4.75 0.86
N ARG A 322 0.24 4.55 0.18
CA ARG A 322 -1.10 4.97 0.64
C ARG A 322 -1.73 4.03 1.66
N GLY A 323 -1.39 2.74 1.63
CA GLY A 323 -2.01 1.70 2.45
C GLY A 323 -1.14 1.10 3.55
N ILE A 324 0.19 1.24 3.50
CA ILE A 324 1.11 0.79 4.55
C ILE A 324 1.83 1.95 5.21
N GLU A 325 2.66 2.69 4.47
CA GLU A 325 3.50 3.77 5.01
C GLU A 325 2.64 4.90 5.57
N THR A 326 1.49 5.11 4.93
CA THR A 326 0.36 5.85 5.47
C THR A 326 -0.89 4.96 5.62
N ASN A 327 -1.76 5.32 6.56
CA ASN A 327 -3.12 4.82 6.72
C ASN A 327 -3.31 3.34 7.10
N LEU A 328 -2.26 2.55 7.34
CA LEU A 328 -2.39 1.13 7.68
C LEU A 328 -3.33 0.90 8.86
N TYR A 329 -3.31 1.78 9.86
CA TYR A 329 -4.15 1.72 11.06
C TYR A 329 -5.27 2.75 11.09
N ALA A 330 -5.53 3.44 9.97
CA ALA A 330 -6.56 4.47 9.90
C ALA A 330 -7.95 3.85 10.12
N GLN A 331 -8.65 4.33 11.15
CA GLN A 331 -10.02 3.94 11.45
C GLN A 331 -11.00 4.79 10.66
N LEU A 332 -11.87 4.12 9.91
CA LEU A 332 -12.92 4.76 9.12
C LEU A 332 -14.31 4.40 9.67
N LYS A 333 -15.29 5.27 9.38
CA LYS A 333 -16.71 5.09 9.72
C LYS A 333 -17.37 3.95 8.93
N CYS A 334 -16.75 3.51 7.84
CA CYS A 334 -17.20 2.44 6.96
C CYS A 334 -16.20 1.26 6.98
N ASP A 335 -16.51 0.22 6.21
CA ASP A 335 -15.54 -0.85 5.98
C ASP A 335 -14.36 -0.30 5.18
N SER A 336 -13.16 -0.83 5.45
CA SER A 336 -11.98 -0.42 4.71
C SER A 336 -11.03 -1.58 4.43
N LEU A 337 -10.47 -1.58 3.23
CA LEU A 337 -9.45 -2.50 2.76
C LEU A 337 -8.16 -1.70 2.53
N LYS A 338 -7.03 -2.22 3.00
CA LYS A 338 -5.71 -1.77 2.54
C LYS A 338 -5.02 -2.94 1.88
N ILE A 339 -4.53 -2.72 0.66
CA ILE A 339 -4.02 -3.77 -0.22
C ILE A 339 -2.80 -3.28 -1.00
N GLY A 340 -1.79 -4.13 -1.15
CA GLY A 340 -0.63 -3.86 -2.00
C GLY A 340 0.56 -4.75 -1.64
N MET A 341 1.77 -4.34 -2.02
CA MET A 341 2.98 -5.13 -1.80
C MET A 341 4.04 -4.39 -0.99
N VAL A 342 4.82 -5.14 -0.23
CA VAL A 342 5.95 -4.62 0.56
C VAL A 342 7.18 -4.50 -0.34
N LYS A 343 7.62 -3.27 -0.62
CA LYS A 343 8.72 -3.00 -1.58
C LYS A 343 9.95 -2.36 -0.93
N HIS A 344 9.89 -2.11 0.38
CA HIS A 344 10.99 -1.58 1.18
C HIS A 344 11.37 -2.55 2.32
N PRO A 345 12.66 -2.85 2.51
CA PRO A 345 13.14 -3.67 3.63
C PRO A 345 12.70 -3.16 5.00
N GLU A 346 12.65 -1.84 5.18
CA GLU A 346 12.24 -1.14 6.39
C GLU A 346 10.77 -1.42 6.71
N VAL A 347 9.92 -1.45 5.68
CA VAL A 347 8.50 -1.80 5.81
C VAL A 347 8.35 -3.29 6.11
N ALA A 348 9.11 -4.15 5.44
CA ALA A 348 9.12 -5.59 5.74
C ALA A 348 9.52 -5.86 7.20
N GLN A 349 10.57 -5.19 7.68
CA GLN A 349 11.02 -5.28 9.06
C GLN A 349 9.95 -4.79 10.04
N PHE A 350 9.31 -3.65 9.75
CA PHE A 350 8.23 -3.11 10.58
C PHE A 350 7.05 -4.07 10.72
N LEU A 351 6.65 -4.72 9.62
CA LEU A 351 5.55 -5.68 9.61
C LEU A 351 5.94 -7.08 10.12
N GLY A 352 7.23 -7.36 10.32
CA GLY A 352 7.73 -8.72 10.58
C GLY A 352 7.57 -9.66 9.38
N GLY A 353 7.49 -9.10 8.17
CA GLY A 353 7.31 -9.82 6.91
C GLY A 353 8.59 -9.93 6.08
N ARG A 354 8.41 -10.14 4.78
CA ARG A 354 9.51 -10.24 3.80
C ARG A 354 9.40 -9.13 2.77
N LEU A 355 10.51 -8.87 2.07
CA LEU A 355 10.45 -8.07 0.86
C LEU A 355 9.59 -8.81 -0.19
N TYR A 356 8.75 -8.07 -0.90
CA TYR A 356 7.74 -8.56 -1.85
C TYR A 356 6.65 -9.42 -1.21
N ASP A 357 6.48 -9.37 0.11
CA ASP A 357 5.28 -9.92 0.72
C ASP A 357 4.05 -9.12 0.27
N CYS A 358 2.92 -9.80 0.17
CA CYS A 358 1.64 -9.13 -0.08
C CYS A 358 1.08 -8.68 1.27
N PHE A 359 0.25 -7.64 1.29
CA PHE A 359 -0.56 -7.32 2.46
C PHE A 359 -2.00 -7.11 2.03
N PHE A 360 -2.92 -7.69 2.80
CA PHE A 360 -4.35 -7.58 2.59
C PHE A 360 -5.01 -7.45 3.95
N THR A 361 -5.45 -6.25 4.32
CA THR A 361 -6.11 -6.04 5.62
C THR A 361 -7.49 -5.44 5.46
N MET A 362 -8.46 -6.07 6.10
CA MET A 362 -9.86 -5.65 6.09
C MET A 362 -10.28 -5.21 7.49
N MET A 363 -10.59 -3.92 7.64
CA MET A 363 -11.20 -3.39 8.85
C MET A 363 -12.69 -3.21 8.65
N LEU A 364 -13.48 -3.87 9.49
CA LEU A 364 -14.92 -3.72 9.47
C LEU A 364 -15.34 -2.51 10.29
N SER A 365 -16.30 -1.75 9.78
CA SER A 365 -17.01 -0.76 10.58
C SER A 365 -17.62 -1.45 11.80
N LYS A 366 -17.41 -0.87 13.00
CA LYS A 366 -18.12 -1.35 14.18
C LYS A 366 -19.61 -1.08 13.96
N PRO A 367 -20.51 -2.03 14.24
CA PRO A 367 -21.94 -1.73 14.22
C PRO A 367 -22.18 -0.56 15.18
N PHE A 368 -22.83 0.49 14.69
CA PHE A 368 -23.17 1.69 15.47
C PHE A 368 -24.12 1.38 16.67
N ASP A 369 -24.58 0.13 16.82
CA ASP A 369 -25.61 -0.28 17.79
C ASP A 369 -25.11 -1.01 19.06
N VAL A 370 -23.82 -0.97 19.41
CA VAL A 370 -23.31 -1.62 20.66
C VAL A 370 -22.60 -0.65 21.62
N LEU A 371 -22.95 0.64 21.61
CA LEU A 371 -22.43 1.60 22.59
C LEU A 371 -23.47 2.23 23.53
N TYR A 372 -24.72 1.76 23.51
CA TYR A 372 -25.73 2.15 24.49
C TYR A 372 -26.50 0.93 25.00
N LEU A 373 -25.86 0.08 25.81
CA LEU A 373 -26.53 -0.81 26.76
C LEU A 373 -25.48 -1.51 27.63
N THR A 374 -24.95 -0.82 28.63
CA THR A 374 -24.60 -1.38 29.96
C THR A 374 -24.01 -0.30 30.86
N VAL A 375 -24.88 0.52 31.46
CA VAL A 375 -24.67 0.96 32.84
C VAL A 375 -26.01 0.80 33.56
N ALA A 376 -26.36 -0.45 33.87
CA ALA A 376 -27.31 -0.73 34.93
C ALA A 376 -26.50 -0.78 36.23
N THR A 377 -26.57 0.31 36.99
CA THR A 377 -26.10 0.39 38.38
C THR A 377 -26.74 -0.72 39.22
N PRO A 378 -25.99 -1.53 39.98
CA PRO A 378 -26.60 -2.39 40.99
C PRO A 378 -27.02 -1.55 42.19
N GLY A 379 -28.32 -1.47 42.41
CA GLY A 379 -28.93 -0.85 43.58
C GLY A 379 -28.54 -1.56 44.87
N SER A 380 -28.31 -0.75 45.89
CA SER A 380 -28.33 -1.11 47.30
C SER A 380 -29.64 -1.81 47.66
N THR A 381 -29.59 -3.07 48.06
CA THR A 381 -30.64 -3.66 48.90
C THR A 381 -30.00 -4.54 49.96
N SER A 382 -30.30 -4.18 51.21
CA SER A 382 -29.98 -4.84 52.46
C SER A 382 -30.65 -6.22 52.55
N ALA A 383 -29.89 -7.25 52.93
CA ALA A 383 -30.43 -8.53 53.39
C ALA A 383 -30.73 -8.48 54.90
N PRO A 384 -31.79 -9.14 55.41
CA PRO A 384 -31.90 -9.48 56.81
C PRO A 384 -31.32 -10.88 57.09
N HIS A 385 -30.73 -10.98 58.28
CA HIS A 385 -30.28 -12.20 58.95
C HIS A 385 -31.32 -13.33 58.94
N ASP A 386 -30.86 -14.56 58.71
CA ASP A 386 -31.23 -15.66 59.60
C ASP A 386 -30.26 -16.86 59.54
N SER A 387 -30.43 -17.77 60.48
CA SER A 387 -29.42 -18.46 61.28
C SER A 387 -29.22 -19.96 60.96
N ASN A 388 -28.04 -20.48 61.37
CA ASN A 388 -27.73 -21.86 61.77
C ASN A 388 -28.20 -23.06 60.91
N ARG A 389 -27.24 -23.79 60.32
CA ARG A 389 -27.10 -25.25 60.58
C ARG A 389 -25.75 -25.82 60.14
N SER A 390 -25.24 -26.69 61.00
CA SER A 390 -23.94 -27.36 61.00
C SER A 390 -23.96 -28.77 60.36
N MET A 391 -22.74 -29.23 60.02
CA MET A 391 -22.25 -30.62 59.89
C MET A 391 -22.53 -31.38 58.58
N ASN A 392 -21.46 -31.69 57.82
CA ASN A 392 -20.76 -32.98 57.88
C ASN A 392 -19.71 -33.12 56.75
N PHE A 393 -18.48 -33.48 57.13
CA PHE A 393 -17.51 -34.14 56.24
C PHE A 393 -17.82 -35.65 56.19
N PRO A 394 -17.40 -36.36 55.13
CA PRO A 394 -16.22 -37.19 55.33
C PRO A 394 -15.19 -37.17 54.19
N THR A 395 -13.96 -37.39 54.63
CA THR A 395 -12.70 -37.67 53.94
C THR A 395 -12.66 -39.01 53.22
N GLN A 396 -11.88 -39.08 52.12
CA GLN A 396 -10.93 -40.14 51.70
C GLN A 396 -10.51 -39.83 50.24
N SER A 397 -9.30 -40.03 49.72
CA SER A 397 -8.00 -40.52 50.21
C SER A 397 -6.97 -40.30 49.09
N ASN A 398 -5.71 -40.08 49.48
CA ASN A 398 -4.52 -39.91 48.64
C ASN A 398 -4.24 -41.09 47.68
N HIS A 399 -3.67 -40.83 46.50
CA HIS A 399 -2.23 -41.07 46.23
C HIS A 399 -1.77 -40.57 44.85
N PRO A 400 -0.48 -40.17 44.71
CA PRO A 400 0.11 -39.55 43.51
C PRO A 400 1.01 -40.52 42.73
N VAL A 401 1.11 -40.41 41.39
CA VAL A 401 2.15 -41.15 40.63
C VAL A 401 2.58 -40.42 39.35
N ASN A 402 3.87 -40.04 39.37
CA ASN A 402 4.93 -40.09 38.34
C ASN A 402 4.85 -39.35 36.99
N ASN A 403 5.81 -38.43 36.86
CA ASN A 403 6.63 -38.19 35.67
C ASN A 403 7.32 -39.45 35.16
N PRO A 404 7.53 -39.52 33.84
CA PRO A 404 8.77 -40.05 33.29
C PRO A 404 9.46 -39.06 32.33
N ARG A 405 10.77 -38.84 32.55
CA ARG A 405 11.74 -38.70 31.44
C ARG A 405 12.03 -40.12 30.92
N PRO A 406 12.35 -40.30 29.63
CA PRO A 406 13.73 -40.21 29.12
C PRO A 406 13.75 -39.59 27.69
N GLU A 407 14.80 -39.37 26.91
CA GLU A 407 16.21 -39.79 26.86
C GLU A 407 16.87 -38.89 25.79
N ASP A 408 18.17 -38.62 25.92
CA ASP A 408 18.99 -37.97 24.91
C ASP A 408 19.21 -38.89 23.69
N ASN A 409 19.18 -38.34 22.47
CA ASN A 409 20.08 -38.76 21.38
C ASN A 409 20.12 -37.77 20.20
N GLU A 410 21.35 -37.30 19.96
CA GLU A 410 21.99 -36.86 18.72
C GLU A 410 21.16 -36.90 17.41
N ALA A 411 20.93 -35.72 16.81
CA ALA A 411 21.04 -35.48 15.36
C ALA A 411 20.71 -34.01 15.01
N SER A 412 21.69 -33.10 14.98
CA SER A 412 21.60 -31.90 14.13
C SER A 412 22.96 -31.26 13.84
N GLU A 413 23.86 -32.02 13.21
CA GLU A 413 24.93 -31.44 12.37
C GLU A 413 24.76 -31.97 10.94
N ARG A 414 23.89 -31.31 10.19
CA ARG A 414 23.84 -31.33 8.72
C ARG A 414 22.95 -30.17 8.28
N GLY A 415 23.55 -29.15 7.67
CA GLY A 415 22.82 -27.98 7.17
C GLY A 415 23.61 -26.67 7.12
N ARG A 416 24.90 -26.66 7.49
CA ARG A 416 25.81 -25.55 7.20
C ARG A 416 26.96 -26.05 6.34
N GLU A 417 26.73 -26.07 5.04
CA GLU A 417 27.75 -25.95 3.98
C GLU A 417 27.02 -26.10 2.64
N ILE A 418 26.92 -25.00 1.88
CA ILE A 418 26.98 -24.87 0.42
C ILE A 418 26.68 -23.38 0.16
N TRP A 419 27.75 -22.60 -0.06
CA TRP A 419 27.84 -21.44 -0.97
C TRP A 419 29.14 -20.67 -0.64
N LYS A 420 30.27 -21.29 -1.02
CA LYS A 420 31.52 -20.59 -1.30
C LYS A 420 32.16 -21.25 -2.51
N GLY A 421 32.38 -20.47 -3.56
CA GLY A 421 33.28 -20.83 -4.66
C GLY A 421 32.66 -20.75 -6.04
N CYS A 422 32.69 -19.55 -6.63
CA CYS A 422 33.01 -19.40 -8.05
C CYS A 422 33.37 -17.93 -8.34
N THR A 423 34.64 -17.61 -8.07
CA THR A 423 35.32 -16.48 -8.69
C THR A 423 36.63 -17.02 -9.23
N GLN A 424 36.79 -17.05 -10.55
CA GLN A 424 38.06 -16.75 -11.26
C GLN A 424 37.80 -16.66 -12.79
N PRO A 425 38.64 -15.90 -13.51
CA PRO A 425 38.25 -15.16 -14.73
C PRO A 425 38.60 -15.91 -16.02
N PHE A 426 37.84 -15.65 -17.09
CA PHE A 426 38.17 -16.13 -18.43
C PHE A 426 39.23 -15.25 -19.10
N HIS A 427 40.33 -15.88 -19.48
CA HIS A 427 41.37 -15.36 -20.36
C HIS A 427 40.87 -15.24 -21.80
N ILE A 428 41.08 -14.07 -22.41
CA ILE A 428 41.00 -13.86 -23.85
C ILE A 428 42.37 -14.21 -24.45
N THR A 429 42.43 -15.22 -25.31
CA THR A 429 43.54 -15.45 -26.23
C THR A 429 43.11 -15.06 -27.64
N GLY A 430 43.86 -14.14 -28.25
CA GLY A 430 43.73 -13.78 -29.66
C GLY A 430 44.47 -14.73 -30.61
N GLY A 431 44.08 -14.63 -31.88
CA GLY A 431 44.66 -15.26 -33.08
C GLY A 431 43.52 -15.40 -34.11
N GLY A 432 43.55 -14.90 -35.35
CA GLY A 432 44.65 -14.52 -36.22
C GLY A 432 44.65 -15.44 -37.45
N GLY A 433 44.18 -14.94 -38.61
CA GLY A 433 44.22 -15.57 -39.96
C GLY A 433 43.09 -16.58 -40.21
N VAL A 434 42.41 -16.62 -41.35
CA VAL A 434 42.68 -16.18 -42.74
C VAL A 434 41.39 -15.66 -43.37
#